data_AF-A0A1Y3SQH6-F1
#
_entry.id   AF-A0A1Y3SQH6-F1
#
_cell.length_a   1.000
_cell.length_b   1.000
_cell.length_c   1.000
_cell.angle_alpha   90.00
_cell.angle_beta   90.00
_cell.angle_gamma   90.00
#
_symmetry.space_group_name_H-M   'P 1'
#
loop_
_entity.id
_entity.type
_entity.pdbx_description
1 polymer ?
#
loop_
_entity_poly.entity_id
_entity_poly.type
_entity_poly.pdbx_seq_one_letter_code
_entity_poly.pdbx_strand_id
1 'polypeptide(L)'
;MGTIHVNIFQANRGKCWIGDDSPLQMNVREKSKVVELWLTREEKNDPEFRESLKPIYQQYKAQKYLVAVFLSGEENLYEQTRDLLLYNRRRSAEKEVQRQKEIQMQMEPVMTQ
;
A
#
# COMPACT_ATOMS: atom_id res chain seq x y z
N MET A 1 -1.47 34.65 4.19
CA MET A 1 -0.31 34.94 3.32
C MET A 1 0.93 34.32 3.96
N GLY A 2 1.08 33.00 3.88
CA GLY A 2 2.22 32.28 4.44
C GLY A 2 2.98 31.61 3.30
N THR A 3 4.14 32.16 2.96
CA THR A 3 5.02 31.66 1.90
C THR A 3 5.57 30.29 2.32
N ILE A 4 5.09 29.21 1.70
CA ILE A 4 5.70 27.90 1.87
C ILE A 4 7.01 27.91 1.08
N HIS A 5 8.11 28.04 1.82
CA HIS A 5 9.46 27.81 1.30
C HIS A 5 9.57 26.34 0.87
N VAL A 6 9.37 26.09 -0.42
CA VAL A 6 9.63 24.77 -1.01
C VAL A 6 11.14 24.62 -1.15
N ASN A 7 11.79 24.11 -0.10
CA ASN A 7 13.16 23.61 -0.20
C ASN A 7 13.12 22.35 -1.07
N ILE A 8 13.36 22.56 -2.36
CA ILE A 8 13.48 21.54 -3.39
C ILE A 8 14.61 20.59 -2.96
N PHE A 9 14.18 19.43 -2.47
CA PHE A 9 14.95 18.37 -1.84
C PHE A 9 16.34 18.22 -2.46
N GLN A 10 17.35 18.60 -1.69
CA GLN A 10 18.75 18.41 -2.05
C GLN A 10 19.02 16.92 -2.26
N ALA A 11 19.53 16.65 -3.45
CA ALA A 11 20.03 15.37 -3.90
C ALA A 11 20.98 14.75 -2.85
N ASN A 12 20.52 13.70 -2.17
CA ASN A 12 21.42 12.79 -1.46
C ASN A 12 21.17 11.36 -1.92
N ARG A 13 22.25 10.79 -2.47
CA ARG A 13 22.36 9.40 -2.93
C ARG A 13 22.10 8.47 -1.75
N GLY A 14 21.15 7.55 -1.93
CA GLY A 14 20.95 6.42 -1.03
C GLY A 14 20.44 6.78 0.37
N LYS A 15 19.11 6.68 0.54
CA LYS A 15 18.33 6.79 1.79
C LYS A 15 18.04 8.24 2.23
N CYS A 16 16.78 8.65 2.03
CA CYS A 16 16.21 9.83 2.68
C CYS A 16 15.12 9.38 3.65
N TRP A 17 15.32 9.70 4.93
CA TRP A 17 14.27 9.77 5.93
C TRP A 17 14.05 11.26 6.22
N ILE A 18 12.80 11.72 6.36
CA ILE A 18 12.46 12.98 7.00
C ILE A 18 11.24 12.64 7.85
N GLY A 19 11.39 12.46 9.16
CA GLY A 19 11.30 13.54 10.15
C GLY A 19 9.89 13.47 10.73
N ASP A 20 9.75 13.50 12.05
CA ASP A 20 8.55 13.05 12.80
C ASP A 20 7.21 13.75 12.46
N ASP A 21 7.13 14.66 11.48
CA ASP A 21 5.89 15.28 10.98
C ASP A 21 6.01 15.77 9.51
N SER A 22 6.36 14.92 8.53
CA SER A 22 6.31 15.32 7.10
C SER A 22 5.93 14.20 6.11
N PRO A 23 5.20 14.52 5.00
CA PRO A 23 4.16 13.64 4.47
C PRO A 23 4.53 12.80 3.22
N LEU A 24 5.65 13.07 2.53
CA LEU A 24 6.00 12.40 1.26
C LEU A 24 7.16 11.41 1.43
N GLN A 25 6.92 10.13 1.11
CA GLN A 25 7.96 9.10 1.09
C GLN A 25 8.52 8.89 -0.33
N MET A 26 9.84 9.04 -0.49
CA MET A 26 10.54 8.88 -1.76
C MET A 26 11.71 7.89 -1.63
N ASN A 27 11.81 6.93 -2.56
CA ASN A 27 12.90 5.96 -2.60
C ASN A 27 13.56 5.94 -3.99
N VAL A 28 14.88 6.11 -4.04
CA VAL A 28 15.64 6.05 -5.29
C VAL A 28 16.44 4.75 -5.32
N ARG A 29 16.05 3.85 -6.21
CA ARG A 29 16.77 2.61 -6.51
C ARG A 29 17.75 2.86 -7.65
N GLU A 30 18.98 3.20 -7.31
CA GLU A 30 20.04 3.49 -8.28
C GLU A 30 20.36 2.29 -9.19
N LYS A 31 20.35 1.06 -8.65
CA LYS A 31 20.66 -0.18 -9.41
C LYS A 31 19.66 -0.46 -10.53
N SER A 32 18.37 -0.26 -10.26
CA SER A 32 17.29 -0.49 -11.23
C SER A 32 16.89 0.78 -11.98
N LYS A 33 17.51 1.93 -11.66
CA LYS A 33 17.12 3.26 -12.13
C LYS A 33 15.63 3.54 -11.94
N VAL A 34 15.09 3.22 -10.76
CA VAL A 34 13.68 3.47 -10.42
C VAL A 34 13.61 4.47 -9.28
N VAL A 35 12.72 5.45 -9.39
CA VAL A 35 12.32 6.36 -8.32
C VAL A 35 10.90 6.01 -7.92
N GLU A 36 10.69 5.68 -6.66
CA GLU A 36 9.39 5.39 -6.07
C GLU A 36 8.94 6.60 -5.27
N LEU A 37 7.74 7.11 -5.54
CA LEU A 37 7.08 8.18 -4.80
C LEU A 37 5.80 7.61 -4.20
N TRP A 38 5.60 7.80 -2.91
CA TRP A 38 4.45 7.28 -2.19
C TRP A 38 3.64 8.46 -1.66
N LEU A 39 2.46 8.65 -2.22
CA LEU A 39 1.55 9.74 -1.87
C LEU A 39 0.44 9.21 -0.98
N THR A 40 0.19 9.95 0.09
CA THR A 40 -1.00 9.82 0.95
C THR A 40 -2.25 10.35 0.25
N ARG A 41 -3.40 10.20 0.92
CA ARG A 41 -4.71 10.58 0.37
C ARG A 41 -4.80 12.09 0.22
N GLU A 42 -4.32 12.80 1.23
CA GLU A 42 -4.29 14.25 1.32
C GLU A 42 -3.46 14.82 0.15
N GLU A 43 -2.28 14.24 -0.08
CA GLU A 43 -1.36 14.64 -1.14
C GLU A 43 -1.84 14.31 -2.55
N LYS A 44 -2.47 13.15 -2.75
CA LYS A 44 -3.11 12.81 -4.04
C LYS A 44 -4.20 13.84 -4.41
N ASN A 45 -4.93 14.31 -3.41
CA ASN A 45 -6.07 15.20 -3.59
C ASN A 45 -5.66 16.69 -3.67
N ASP A 46 -4.41 17.02 -3.33
CA ASP A 46 -3.88 18.37 -3.45
C ASP A 46 -3.32 18.64 -4.87
N PRO A 47 -3.97 19.53 -5.66
CA PRO A 47 -3.49 19.87 -6.99
C PRO A 47 -2.19 20.67 -6.97
N GLU A 48 -1.95 21.53 -5.98
CA GLU A 48 -0.72 22.32 -5.89
C GLU A 48 0.48 21.40 -5.62
N PHE A 49 0.27 20.41 -4.75
CA PHE A 49 1.26 19.39 -4.47
C PHE A 49 1.62 18.57 -5.73
N ARG A 50 0.63 18.16 -6.53
CA ARG A 50 0.87 17.43 -7.79
C ARG A 50 1.63 18.26 -8.82
N GLU A 51 1.36 19.55 -8.91
CA GLU A 51 2.11 20.47 -9.77
C GLU A 51 3.57 20.57 -9.32
N SER A 52 3.83 20.61 -8.00
CA SER A 52 5.18 20.66 -7.44
C SER A 52 6.04 19.43 -7.77
N LEU A 53 5.43 18.28 -8.10
CA LEU A 53 6.13 17.05 -8.48
C LEU A 53 6.56 17.01 -9.96
N LYS A 54 5.99 17.86 -10.82
CA LYS A 54 6.32 17.89 -12.27
C LYS A 54 7.81 18.09 -12.57
N PRO A 55 8.52 19.02 -11.91
CA PRO A 55 9.96 19.18 -12.11
C PRO A 55 10.76 17.92 -11.77
N ILE A 56 10.34 17.19 -10.72
CA ILE A 56 10.98 15.94 -10.28
C ILE A 56 10.83 14.87 -11.37
N TYR A 57 9.63 14.72 -11.93
CA TYR A 57 9.39 13.80 -13.05
C TYR A 57 10.29 14.12 -14.24
N GLN A 58 10.45 15.40 -14.58
CA GLN A 58 11.29 15.82 -15.70
C GLN A 58 12.77 15.56 -15.44
N GLN A 59 13.27 15.87 -14.24
CA GLN A 59 14.66 15.68 -13.85
C GLN A 59 15.09 14.20 -13.90
N TYR A 60 14.26 13.30 -13.37
CA TYR A 60 14.58 11.86 -13.36
C TYR A 60 14.35 11.20 -14.72
N LYS A 61 13.33 11.64 -15.47
CA LYS A 61 13.12 11.19 -16.85
C LYS A 61 14.30 11.56 -17.75
N ALA A 62 14.87 12.76 -17.59
CA ALA A 62 16.07 13.18 -18.31
C ALA A 62 17.29 12.29 -17.98
N GLN A 63 17.40 11.83 -16.74
CA GLN A 63 18.45 10.90 -16.29
C GLN A 63 18.17 9.42 -16.66
N LYS A 64 17.11 9.15 -17.44
CA LYS A 64 16.65 7.81 -17.81
C LYS A 64 16.27 6.93 -16.62
N TYR A 65 15.74 7.54 -15.56
CA TYR A 65 15.10 6.82 -14.45
C TYR A 65 13.61 6.64 -14.73
N LEU A 66 13.07 5.48 -14.36
CA LEU A 66 11.64 5.23 -14.30
C LEU A 66 11.09 5.85 -13.01
N VAL A 67 10.08 6.70 -13.11
CA VAL A 67 9.39 7.23 -11.93
C VAL A 67 8.08 6.46 -11.73
N ALA A 68 7.97 5.73 -10.63
CA ALA A 68 6.79 5.02 -10.17
C ALA A 68 6.12 5.81 -9.05
N VAL A 69 4.83 6.09 -9.19
CA VAL A 69 4.04 6.84 -8.21
C VAL A 69 2.99 5.90 -7.62
N PHE A 70 3.12 5.61 -6.34
CA PHE A 70 2.17 4.83 -5.55
C PHE A 70 1.23 5.80 -4.84
N LEU A 71 -0.07 5.59 -5.01
CA LEU A 71 -1.10 6.39 -4.36
C LEU A 71 -1.75 5.53 -3.29
N SER A 72 -1.94 6.09 -2.09
CA SER A 72 -2.70 5.42 -1.04
C SER A 72 -4.13 5.14 -1.53
N GLY A 73 -4.64 3.95 -1.20
CA GLY A 73 -6.03 3.59 -1.43
C GLY A 73 -7.01 4.47 -0.65
N GLU A 74 -8.28 4.41 -1.03
CA GLU A 74 -9.35 5.23 -0.43
C GLU A 74 -10.06 4.52 0.73
N GLU A 75 -9.89 3.20 0.83
CA GLU A 75 -10.60 2.38 1.79
C GLU A 75 -9.98 2.43 3.19
N ASN A 76 -10.83 2.37 4.20
CA ASN A 76 -10.41 2.33 5.59
C ASN A 76 -9.77 0.97 5.91
N LEU A 77 -8.47 0.98 6.20
CA LEU A 77 -7.70 -0.23 6.49
C LEU A 77 -8.27 -1.04 7.66
N TYR A 78 -8.75 -0.36 8.71
CA TYR A 78 -9.30 -1.01 9.89
C TYR A 78 -10.61 -1.74 9.56
N GLU A 79 -11.53 -1.07 8.88
CA GLU A 79 -12.83 -1.66 8.50
C GLU A 79 -12.66 -2.85 7.55
N GLN A 80 -11.83 -2.69 6.52
CA GLN A 80 -11.54 -3.74 5.55
C GLN A 80 -10.91 -4.98 6.20
N THR A 81 -9.94 -4.76 7.09
CA THR A 81 -9.25 -5.85 7.79
C THR A 81 -10.21 -6.54 8.76
N ARG A 82 -11.03 -5.78 9.49
CA ARG A 82 -12.05 -6.32 10.39
C ARG A 82 -13.03 -7.22 9.65
N ASP A 83 -13.56 -6.74 8.53
CA ASP A 83 -14.56 -7.48 7.76
C ASP A 83 -13.98 -8.77 7.16
N LEU A 84 -12.74 -8.72 6.66
CA LEU A 84 -12.03 -9.89 6.17
C LEU A 84 -11.81 -10.94 7.28
N LEU A 85 -11.42 -10.51 8.49
CA LEU A 85 -11.21 -11.40 9.62
C LEU A 85 -12.53 -12.06 10.07
N LEU A 86 -13.62 -11.29 10.11
CA LEU A 86 -14.95 -11.82 10.41
C LEU A 86 -15.40 -12.84 9.37
N TYR A 87 -15.20 -12.55 8.09
CA TYR A 87 -15.48 -13.47 6.99
C TYR A 87 -14.67 -14.77 7.12
N ASN A 88 -13.35 -14.67 7.34
CA ASN A 88 -12.47 -15.84 7.48
C ASN A 88 -12.85 -16.72 8.68
N ARG A 89 -13.27 -16.10 9.80
CA ARG A 89 -13.78 -16.84 10.97
C ARG A 89 -15.06 -17.61 10.62
N ARG A 90 -16.04 -16.97 9.98
CA ARG A 90 -17.30 -17.62 9.56
C ARG A 90 -17.03 -18.78 8.61
N ARG A 91 -16.25 -18.55 7.55
CA ARG A 91 -15.90 -19.59 6.57
C ARG A 91 -15.12 -20.74 7.18
N SER A 92 -14.25 -20.48 8.15
CA SER A 92 -13.53 -21.54 8.86
C SER A 92 -14.48 -22.40 9.69
N ALA A 93 -15.42 -21.79 10.40
CA ALA A 93 -16.44 -22.52 11.17
C ALA A 93 -17.35 -23.36 10.27
N GLU A 94 -17.84 -22.80 9.16
CA GLU A 94 -18.65 -23.52 8.17
C GLU A 94 -17.91 -24.72 7.58
N LYS A 95 -16.63 -24.55 7.20
CA LYS A 95 -15.80 -25.65 6.69
C LYS A 95 -15.57 -26.73 7.72
N GLU A 96 -15.42 -26.37 8.99
CA GLU A 96 -15.25 -27.34 10.07
C GLU A 96 -16.50 -28.19 10.28
N VAL A 97 -17.68 -27.55 10.33
CA VAL A 97 -18.96 -28.26 10.41
C VAL A 97 -19.15 -29.16 9.19
N GLN A 98 -18.80 -28.69 7.99
CA GLN A 98 -18.91 -29.49 6.78
C GLN A 98 -17.98 -30.71 6.81
N ARG A 99 -16.72 -30.54 7.24
CA ARG A 99 -15.79 -31.66 7.44
C ARG A 99 -16.34 -32.68 8.43
N GLN A 100 -16.90 -32.23 9.56
CA GLN A 100 -17.47 -33.13 10.56
C GLN A 100 -18.67 -33.90 10.00
N LYS A 101 -19.55 -33.26 9.23
CA LYS A 101 -20.66 -33.94 8.53
C LYS A 101 -20.15 -34.97 7.52
N GLU A 102 -19.12 -34.63 6.75
CA GLU A 102 -18.51 -35.54 5.78
C GLU A 102 -17.87 -36.76 6.46
N ILE A 103 -17.18 -36.55 7.58
CA ILE A 103 -16.63 -37.63 8.41
C ILE A 103 -17.76 -38.50 8.98
N GLN A 104 -18.82 -37.90 9.50
CA GLN A 104 -19.98 -38.62 10.05
C GLN A 104 -20.66 -39.50 8.98
N MET A 105 -20.94 -38.95 7.80
CA MET A 105 -21.54 -39.70 6.68
C MET A 105 -20.63 -40.82 6.15
N GLN A 106 -19.31 -40.67 6.26
CA GLN A 106 -18.35 -41.71 5.88
C GLN A 106 -18.20 -42.82 6.93
N MET A 107 -18.49 -42.54 8.20
CA MET A 107 -18.44 -43.52 9.30
C MET A 107 -19.73 -44.36 9.42
N GLU A 108 -20.88 -43.87 8.93
CA GLU A 108 -22.16 -44.58 8.97
C GLU A 108 -22.18 -45.97 8.29
N PRO A 109 -21.57 -46.21 7.10
CA PRO A 109 -21.60 -47.54 6.48
C PRO A 109 -20.69 -48.59 7.14
N VAL A 110 -19.82 -48.22 8.10
CA VAL A 110 -18.89 -49.14 8.79
C VAL A 110 -19.50 -49.77 10.05
N MET A 111 -20.55 -49.18 10.63
CA MET A 111 -21.10 -49.59 11.93
C MET A 111 -22.32 -50.53 11.84
N THR A 112 -22.72 -50.98 10.64
CA THR A 112 -23.92 -51.82 10.42
C THR A 112 -23.62 -53.23 9.88
N GLN A 113 -22.43 -53.78 10.17
CA GLN A 113 -22.11 -55.20 9.93
C GLN A 113 -21.70 -55.90 11.21
#